data_AF-A0AAN9AED8-F1
#
_entry.id   AF-A0AAN9AED8-F1
#
_cell.length_a   1.000
_cell.length_b   1.000
_cell.length_c   1.000
_cell.angle_alpha   90.00
_cell.angle_beta   90.00
_cell.angle_gamma   90.00
#
_symmetry.space_group_name_H-M   'P 1'
#
loop_
_entity.id
_entity.type
_entity.pdbx_description
1 polymer ?
#
loop_
_entity_poly.entity_id
_entity_poly.type
_entity_poly.pdbx_seq_one_letter_code
_entity_poly.pdbx_strand_id
1 'polypeptide(L)'
;MLTEGRDEDQESPDPLVMLSWKCKNLQHLTLLGYGYAGSDVVAIARLRGTGLKELLIPEDCLEADDSHEIANEEDVDNIAEDVSAGLSRTWRPLTLTELHPCMRTVSSSDTDSYILPIVLSDSVLS
;
A
#
# COMPACT_ATOMS: atom_id res chain seq x y z
N MET A 1 -37.89 -1.65 -28.60
CA MET A 1 -36.93 -0.66 -28.06
C MET A 1 -36.30 -1.31 -26.84
N LEU A 2 -35.07 -1.80 -26.99
CA LEU A 2 -34.24 -2.25 -25.89
C LEU A 2 -33.55 -0.99 -25.37
N THR A 3 -33.83 -0.58 -24.14
CA THR A 3 -33.01 0.41 -23.45
C THR A 3 -31.93 -0.35 -22.70
N GLU A 4 -30.79 -0.51 -23.34
CA GLU A 4 -29.51 -0.76 -22.67
C GLU A 4 -29.24 0.46 -21.76
N GLY A 5 -29.60 0.32 -20.49
CA GLY A 5 -29.30 1.30 -19.44
C GLY A 5 -28.07 0.83 -18.68
N ARG A 6 -26.91 1.03 -19.31
CA ARG A 6 -25.60 1.38 -18.71
C ARG A 6 -25.37 0.94 -17.26
N ASP A 7 -24.49 -0.05 -17.10
CA ASP A 7 -23.74 -0.29 -15.86
C ASP A 7 -22.89 0.96 -15.55
N GLU A 8 -23.48 1.98 -14.92
CA GLU A 8 -22.76 3.13 -14.40
C GLU A 8 -22.18 2.74 -13.03
N ASP A 9 -20.86 2.56 -13.03
CA ASP A 9 -19.95 2.77 -11.89
C ASP A 9 -19.94 1.73 -10.77
N GLN A 10 -19.81 0.44 -11.10
CA GLN A 10 -19.23 -0.51 -10.14
C GLN A 10 -17.72 -0.43 -10.24
N GLU A 11 -17.13 0.58 -9.59
CA GLU A 11 -15.68 0.73 -9.49
C GLU A 11 -15.11 -0.57 -8.91
N SER A 12 -14.29 -1.24 -9.71
CA SER A 12 -13.70 -2.50 -9.29
C SER A 12 -12.81 -2.24 -8.07
N PRO A 13 -12.86 -3.09 -7.03
CA PRO A 13 -12.03 -2.88 -5.85
C PRO A 13 -10.56 -2.78 -6.23
N ASP A 14 -9.79 -1.96 -5.50
CA ASP A 14 -8.37 -1.77 -5.74
C ASP A 14 -7.64 -3.14 -5.87
N PRO A 15 -6.76 -3.31 -6.88
CA PRO A 15 -6.08 -4.58 -7.12
C PRO A 15 -5.26 -5.08 -5.94
N LEU A 16 -4.70 -4.21 -5.09
CA LEU A 16 -3.93 -4.58 -3.89
C LEU A 16 -4.83 -5.02 -2.75
N VAL A 17 -6.02 -4.42 -2.63
CA VAL A 17 -7.09 -4.93 -1.76
C VAL A 17 -7.52 -6.33 -2.20
N MET A 18 -7.74 -6.53 -3.49
CA MET A 18 -8.09 -7.84 -4.06
C MET A 18 -6.98 -8.87 -3.85
N LEU A 19 -5.72 -8.48 -4.05
CA LEU A 19 -4.54 -9.31 -3.78
C LEU A 19 -4.52 -9.74 -2.31
N SER A 20 -4.72 -8.79 -1.39
CA SER A 20 -4.74 -9.07 0.05
C SER A 20 -5.89 -10.01 0.44
N TRP A 21 -7.04 -9.90 -0.23
CA TRP A 21 -8.13 -10.85 -0.03
C TRP A 21 -7.81 -12.25 -0.55
N LYS A 22 -7.21 -12.38 -1.74
CA LYS A 22 -6.93 -13.68 -2.37
C LYS A 22 -5.72 -14.40 -1.74
N CYS A 23 -4.65 -13.67 -1.46
CA CYS A 23 -3.39 -14.22 -0.97
C CYS A 23 -3.44 -14.46 0.53
N LYS A 24 -4.03 -15.58 0.97
CA LYS A 24 -4.21 -15.92 2.40
C LYS A 24 -2.91 -16.07 3.20
N ASN A 25 -1.77 -16.26 2.51
CA ASN A 25 -0.44 -16.41 3.11
C ASN A 25 0.49 -15.20 2.91
N LEU A 26 0.01 -14.09 2.33
CA LEU A 26 0.75 -12.82 2.29
C LEU A 26 1.20 -12.42 3.71
N GLN A 27 2.50 -12.29 3.93
CA GLN A 27 3.07 -11.93 5.24
C GLN A 27 3.83 -10.62 5.20
N HIS A 28 4.32 -10.21 4.04
CA HIS A 28 5.10 -8.99 3.86
C HIS A 28 4.56 -8.27 2.63
N LEU A 29 4.29 -6.98 2.76
CA LEU A 29 3.85 -6.13 1.67
C LEU A 29 4.58 -4.79 1.78
N THR A 30 5.27 -4.41 0.72
CA THR A 30 5.98 -3.15 0.60
C THR A 30 5.45 -2.43 -0.62
N LEU A 31 4.89 -1.23 -0.42
CA LEU A 31 4.25 -0.43 -1.44
C LEU A 31 5.00 0.89 -1.58
N LEU A 32 5.56 1.17 -2.76
CA LEU A 32 6.49 2.27 -2.99
C LEU A 32 6.22 2.93 -4.34
N GLY A 33 6.36 4.26 -4.43
CA GLY A 33 6.40 4.99 -5.70
C GLY A 33 5.04 5.18 -6.39
N TYR A 34 3.94 4.99 -5.66
CA TYR A 34 2.57 5.23 -6.11
C TYR A 34 1.74 5.76 -4.94
N GLY A 35 0.67 6.51 -5.22
CA GLY A 35 -0.24 7.00 -4.19
C GLY A 35 -1.35 5.99 -3.90
N TYR A 36 -1.64 5.78 -2.62
CA TYR A 36 -2.59 4.79 -2.15
C TYR A 36 -3.64 5.46 -1.28
N ALA A 37 -4.92 5.29 -1.65
CA ALA A 37 -6.05 5.75 -0.87
C ALA A 37 -6.00 5.14 0.55
N GLY A 38 -6.18 5.99 1.57
CA GLY A 38 -6.15 5.57 2.97
C GLY A 38 -7.11 4.41 3.25
N SER A 39 -8.32 4.45 2.70
CA SER A 39 -9.33 3.40 2.82
C SER A 39 -8.86 2.03 2.29
N ASP A 40 -8.12 2.01 1.18
CA ASP A 40 -7.57 0.77 0.61
C ASP A 40 -6.46 0.19 1.49
N VAL A 41 -5.57 1.03 2.02
CA VAL A 41 -4.53 0.62 2.96
C VAL A 41 -5.14 0.00 4.23
N VAL A 42 -6.19 0.63 4.76
CA VAL A 42 -6.95 0.11 5.91
C VAL A 42 -7.63 -1.22 5.56
N ALA A 43 -8.20 -1.35 4.36
CA ALA A 43 -8.81 -2.60 3.90
C ALA A 43 -7.78 -3.74 3.81
N ILE A 44 -6.59 -3.49 3.27
CA ILE A 44 -5.46 -4.44 3.23
C ILE A 44 -5.13 -4.92 4.64
N ALA A 45 -4.98 -3.99 5.59
CA ALA A 45 -4.67 -4.27 6.99
C ALA A 45 -5.75 -5.17 7.64
N ARG A 46 -7.04 -4.85 7.44
CA ARG A 46 -8.16 -5.62 8.00
C ARG A 46 -8.30 -7.00 7.37
N LEU A 47 -8.11 -7.11 6.06
CA LEU A 47 -8.22 -8.38 5.34
C LEU A 47 -7.16 -9.40 5.78
N ARG A 48 -5.97 -8.92 6.17
CA ARG A 48 -4.88 -9.80 6.60
C ARG A 48 -4.67 -9.90 8.09
N GLY A 49 -5.03 -8.85 8.83
CA GLY A 49 -4.86 -8.75 10.27
C GLY A 49 -3.46 -9.17 10.72
N THR A 50 -3.40 -9.96 11.78
CA THR A 50 -2.15 -10.46 12.37
C THR A 50 -1.32 -11.35 11.45
N GLY A 51 -1.89 -11.82 10.34
CA GLY A 51 -1.16 -12.61 9.34
C GLY A 51 -0.22 -11.76 8.47
N LEU A 52 -0.44 -10.44 8.37
CA LEU A 52 0.47 -9.52 7.71
C LEU A 52 1.53 -9.05 8.71
N LYS A 53 2.68 -9.70 8.67
CA LYS A 53 3.83 -9.44 9.56
C LYS A 53 4.56 -8.17 9.23
N GLU A 54 4.46 -7.66 8.01
CA GLU A 54 5.08 -6.41 7.60
C GLU A 54 4.22 -5.70 6.55
N LEU A 55 3.98 -4.40 6.78
CA LEU A 55 3.33 -3.49 5.85
C LEU A 55 4.18 -2.22 5.83
N LEU A 56 4.85 -1.95 4.72
CA LEU A 56 5.74 -0.80 4.55
C LEU A 56 5.19 0.09 3.46
N ILE A 57 4.82 1.32 3.84
CA ILE A 57 4.30 2.34 2.93
C ILE A 57 4.92 3.68 3.36
N PRO A 58 5.56 4.43 2.46
CA PRO A 58 5.99 5.80 2.74
C PRO A 58 4.80 6.71 3.05
N GLU A 59 5.03 7.69 3.93
CA GLU A 59 4.02 8.70 4.25
C GLU A 59 3.59 9.50 3.01
N ASP A 60 4.53 9.83 2.11
CA ASP A 60 4.26 10.54 0.86
C ASP A 60 3.57 9.70 -0.22
N CYS A 61 3.31 8.42 0.06
CA CYS A 61 2.52 7.53 -0.77
C CYS A 61 1.09 7.37 -0.25
N LEU A 62 0.71 8.00 0.88
CA LEU A 62 -0.67 7.97 1.37
C LEU A 62 -1.46 9.11 0.75
N GLU A 63 -2.67 8.81 0.28
CA GLU A 63 -3.60 9.79 -0.27
C GLU A 63 -4.85 9.92 0.61
N ALA A 64 -5.38 11.14 0.67
CA ALA A 64 -6.70 11.39 1.23
C ALA A 64 -7.78 10.84 0.29
N ASP A 65 -8.72 10.06 0.83
CA ASP A 65 -9.74 9.35 0.03
C ASP A 65 -10.63 10.30 -0.80
N ASP A 66 -10.89 11.52 -0.30
CA ASP A 66 -11.77 12.48 -0.97
C ASP A 66 -11.12 13.26 -2.12
N SER A 67 -9.79 13.42 -2.09
CA SER A 67 -9.07 14.33 -3.01
C SER A 67 -8.03 13.65 -3.89
N HIS A 68 -7.59 12.43 -3.56
CA HIS A 68 -6.42 11.79 -4.16
C HIS A 68 -5.15 12.66 -4.08
N GLU A 69 -5.12 13.63 -3.17
CA GLU A 69 -3.91 14.38 -2.85
C GLU A 69 -3.15 13.69 -1.73
N ILE A 70 -1.86 14.01 -1.58
CA ILE A 70 -1.04 13.52 -0.47
C ILE A 70 -1.75 13.83 0.85
N ALA A 71 -1.93 12.80 1.66
CA ALA A 71 -2.58 12.86 2.96
C ALA A 71 -1.89 13.90 3.86
N ASN A 72 -2.68 14.72 4.54
CA ASN A 72 -2.15 15.65 5.54
C ASN A 72 -1.84 14.92 6.86
N GLU A 73 -1.28 15.61 7.85
CA GLU A 73 -0.90 15.02 9.15
C GLU A 73 -2.09 14.36 9.88
N GLU A 74 -3.28 14.98 9.85
CA GLU A 74 -4.49 14.42 10.46
C GLU A 74 -4.98 13.16 9.73
N ASP A 75 -4.96 13.18 8.39
CA ASP A 75 -5.30 12.02 7.57
C ASP A 75 -4.35 10.85 7.85
N VAL A 76 -3.05 11.13 7.90
CA VAL A 76 -2.00 10.14 8.19
C VAL A 76 -2.20 9.52 9.57
N ASP A 77 -2.47 10.32 10.60
CA ASP A 77 -2.73 9.83 11.95
C ASP A 77 -3.97 8.93 12.00
N ASN A 78 -5.07 9.35 11.36
CA ASN A 78 -6.29 8.56 11.29
C ASN A 78 -6.07 7.22 10.57
N ILE A 79 -5.39 7.24 9.42
CA ILE A 79 -5.03 6.03 8.67
C ILE A 79 -4.16 5.12 9.55
N ALA A 80 -3.18 5.69 10.25
CA ALA A 80 -2.27 4.92 11.09
C ALA A 80 -2.99 4.23 12.26
N GLU A 81 -3.97 4.90 12.88
CA GLU A 81 -4.83 4.31 13.91
C GLU A 81 -5.65 3.13 13.36
N ASP A 82 -6.33 3.34 12.23
CA ASP A 82 -7.18 2.31 11.62
C ASP A 82 -6.39 1.10 11.11
N VAL A 83 -5.21 1.33 10.53
CA VAL A 83 -4.29 0.26 10.12
C VAL A 83 -3.77 -0.49 11.35
N SER A 84 -3.41 0.23 12.41
CA SER A 84 -2.95 -0.40 13.66
C SER A 84 -4.02 -1.31 14.27
N ALA A 85 -5.27 -0.84 14.26
CA ALA A 85 -6.42 -1.63 14.70
C ALA A 85 -6.60 -2.88 13.83
N GLY A 86 -6.53 -2.73 12.51
CA GLY A 86 -6.61 -3.83 11.55
C GLY A 86 -5.54 -4.90 11.79
N LEU A 87 -4.29 -4.50 12.00
CA LEU A 87 -3.16 -5.40 12.23
C LEU A 87 -3.07 -5.94 13.67
N SER A 88 -3.86 -5.39 14.60
CA SER A 88 -3.77 -5.67 16.04
C SER A 88 -2.38 -5.42 16.63
N ARG A 89 -1.69 -4.38 16.13
CA ARG A 89 -0.38 -3.90 16.60
C ARG A 89 -0.17 -2.45 16.18
N THR A 90 0.71 -1.73 16.85
CA THR A 90 1.09 -0.38 16.41
C THR A 90 1.74 -0.44 15.02
N TRP A 91 1.24 0.39 14.13
CA TRP A 91 1.77 0.63 12.80
C TRP A 91 1.90 2.14 12.57
N ARG A 92 2.85 2.52 11.73
CA ARG A 92 3.03 3.87 11.22
C ARG A 92 3.58 3.79 9.80
N PRO A 93 3.33 4.78 8.93
CA PRO A 93 4.02 4.87 7.67
C PRO A 93 5.52 5.06 7.86
N LEU A 94 6.29 4.73 6.83
CA LEU A 94 7.71 5.00 6.76
C LEU A 94 7.94 6.49 6.52
N THR A 95 8.81 7.08 7.31
CA THR A 95 9.31 8.42 7.02
C THR A 95 10.27 8.36 5.84
N LEU A 96 10.37 9.47 5.09
CA LEU A 96 11.35 9.61 4.01
C LEU A 96 12.78 9.26 4.45
N THR A 97 13.13 9.50 5.73
CA THR A 97 14.46 9.20 6.27
C THR A 97 14.72 7.72 6.52
N GLU A 98 13.69 6.89 6.58
CA GLU A 98 13.80 5.43 6.71
C GLU A 98 13.96 4.75 5.32
N LEU A 99 13.60 5.43 4.23
CA LEU A 99 13.78 4.91 2.87
C LEU A 99 15.24 4.96 2.42
N HIS A 100 15.70 3.98 1.65
CA HIS A 100 17.05 4.01 1.10
C HIS A 100 17.25 5.27 0.22
N PRO A 101 18.42 5.95 0.23
CA PRO A 101 18.62 7.18 -0.53
C PRO A 101 18.28 7.08 -2.02
N CYS A 102 18.50 5.92 -2.64
CA CYS A 102 18.15 5.69 -4.06
C CYS A 102 16.64 5.77 -4.34
N MET A 103 15.80 5.50 -3.33
CA MET A 103 14.35 5.60 -3.40
C MET A 103 13.85 7.05 -3.33
N ARG A 104 14.69 7.97 -2.84
CA ARG A 104 14.34 9.38 -2.61
C ARG A 104 14.65 10.27 -3.82
N THR A 105 15.43 9.78 -4.78
CA THR A 105 15.95 10.59 -5.89
C THR A 105 15.77 9.89 -7.23
N VAL A 106 15.19 10.60 -8.19
CA VAL A 106 14.83 10.07 -9.53
C VAL A 106 16.06 9.69 -10.40
N SER A 107 17.29 9.97 -9.94
CA SER A 107 18.50 9.94 -10.77
C SER A 107 19.69 9.17 -10.17
N SER A 108 19.52 8.36 -9.13
CA SER A 108 20.66 7.60 -8.60
C SER A 108 20.95 6.38 -9.48
N SER A 109 22.20 6.28 -9.96
CA SER A 109 22.70 5.09 -10.68
C SER A 109 22.64 3.80 -9.87
N ASP A 110 22.39 3.89 -8.56
CA ASP A 110 22.42 2.78 -7.61
C ASP A 110 21.05 2.14 -7.34
N THR A 111 19.98 2.59 -7.99
CA THR A 111 18.61 2.09 -7.75
C THR A 111 18.49 0.59 -8.03
N ASP A 112 19.03 0.14 -9.17
CA ASP A 112 18.98 -1.27 -9.58
C ASP A 112 19.74 -2.17 -8.59
N SER A 113 20.88 -1.72 -8.09
CA SER A 113 21.69 -2.45 -7.10
C SER A 113 20.94 -2.70 -5.79
N TYR A 114 20.00 -1.84 -5.43
CA TYR A 114 19.18 -1.97 -4.23
C TYR A 114 17.88 -2.76 -4.48
N ILE A 115 17.18 -2.49 -5.59
CA ILE A 115 15.88 -3.09 -5.89
C ILE A 115 16.00 -4.53 -6.40
N LEU A 116 16.99 -4.83 -7.25
CA LEU A 116 17.12 -6.16 -7.87
C LEU A 116 17.23 -7.30 -6.85
N PRO A 117 18.04 -7.20 -5.77
CA PRO A 117 18.06 -8.25 -4.75
C PRO A 117 16.71 -8.50 -4.08
N ILE A 118 15.90 -7.45 -3.88
CA ILE A 118 14.56 -7.55 -3.28
C ILE A 118 13.64 -8.29 -4.25
N VAL A 119 13.58 -7.86 -5.51
CA VAL A 119 12.76 -8.51 -6.55
C VAL A 119 13.16 -9.98 -6.77
N LEU A 120 14.46 -10.27 -6.77
CA LEU A 120 14.96 -11.63 -6.97
C LEU A 120 14.72 -12.54 -5.77
N SER A 121 14.51 -12.01 -4.56
CA SER A 121 14.22 -12.82 -3.39
C SER A 121 12.92 -13.63 -3.52
N ASP A 122 11.94 -13.12 -4.27
CA ASP A 122 10.68 -13.82 -4.54
C ASP A 122 10.83 -14.95 -5.57
N SER A 123 11.90 -14.94 -6.38
CA SER A 123 12.13 -15.93 -7.44
C SER A 123 12.78 -17.23 -6.98
N VAL A 124 13.32 -17.28 -5.76
CA VAL A 124 14.09 -18.43 -5.24
C VAL A 124 13.22 -19.43 -4.46
N LEU A 125 11.91 -19.19 -4.36
CA LEU A 125 10.96 -20.03 -3.62
C LEU A 125 10.13 -20.98 -4.51
N SER A 126 10.53 -21.25 -5.76
CA SER A 126 9.89 -22.24 -6.64
C SER A 126 10.47 -23.65 -6.52
#